data_AF-A0AA39M298-F1
#
_entry.id   AF-A0AA39M298-F1
#
_cell.length_a   1.000
_cell.length_b   1.000
_cell.length_c   1.000
_cell.angle_alpha   90.00
_cell.angle_beta   90.00
_cell.angle_gamma   90.00
#
_symmetry.space_group_name_H-M   'P 1'
#
loop_
_entity.id
_entity.type
_entity.pdbx_description
1 polymer ?
#
loop_
_entity_poly.entity_id
_entity_poly.type
_entity_poly.pdbx_seq_one_letter_code
_entity_poly.pdbx_strand_id
1 'polypeptide(L)'
;MALGTALLLAFLALGLAAECPPSQFPNSDSSKCFELVPILATSAEAEAACAHFGGALATVENARDHDILVDQIYYKKLQKGNFWVKKIGKRCAYIDGKFQNIKEAPCDNRFFYVCEDAEAIDPSKLPTPSPSTTSSTPTCPEGWDLHEGNCYFVSTERTSRPKAEALCRSKEADLASIHSVEENDYLGRLFSSRGGRDNFWLGAERSRVGDKWTDFLWSDGSVLNFSNWGKGQPDSWNPCVTWSSYDKKWGSAYCENLNPQVVCKRLLVPRSTVTQTTAPTLSTPPLPSECLPGWQHFSGNCYFLNHREVKWMAAEQFCRARNGHLASIHSSAENRFVQRILQKAGIWHFTWIGGVRNSTTEKFRWTDGSEWDFSNWINSKQLQRVGIVEYLPAASTWSVPILNLGESKSPSVCKRTLRG
;
A
#
# COMPACT_ATOMS: atom_id res chain seq x y z
N MET A 1 -68.10 -1.69 -14.92
CA MET A 1 -66.78 -2.33 -15.10
C MET A 1 -65.81 -1.22 -15.50
N ALA A 2 -65.38 -0.44 -14.51
CA ALA A 2 -64.12 -0.56 -13.76
C ALA A 2 -63.09 0.42 -14.37
N LEU A 3 -63.07 1.68 -13.88
CA LEU A 3 -62.22 2.17 -12.78
C LEU A 3 -60.74 2.16 -13.21
N GLY A 4 -60.19 3.29 -13.65
CA GLY A 4 -59.42 4.20 -12.79
C GLY A 4 -57.92 4.01 -13.13
N THR A 5 -56.98 4.94 -13.06
CA THR A 5 -56.84 6.27 -12.47
C THR A 5 -55.50 6.79 -13.00
N ALA A 6 -55.37 8.08 -13.28
CA ALA A 6 -54.06 8.72 -13.29
C ALA A 6 -53.40 8.56 -11.92
N LEU A 7 -52.12 8.21 -11.84
CA LEU A 7 -51.32 8.53 -10.66
C LEU A 7 -49.84 8.73 -11.01
N LEU A 8 -49.35 9.89 -10.58
CA LEU A 8 -47.97 10.30 -10.54
C LEU A 8 -47.07 9.22 -9.90
N LEU A 9 -45.85 9.10 -10.42
CA LEU A 9 -44.70 9.08 -9.53
C LEU A 9 -43.70 10.13 -10.03
N ALA A 10 -43.84 11.30 -9.41
CA ALA A 10 -42.72 12.20 -9.22
C ALA A 10 -41.59 11.40 -8.56
N PHE A 11 -40.54 11.08 -9.30
CA PHE A 11 -39.25 10.88 -8.66
C PHE A 11 -38.76 12.25 -8.28
N LEU A 12 -39.09 12.60 -7.03
CA LEU A 12 -38.42 13.62 -6.25
C LEU A 12 -36.95 13.67 -6.67
N ALA A 13 -36.54 14.85 -7.11
CA ALA A 13 -35.17 15.30 -6.91
C ALA A 13 -34.93 15.31 -5.40
N LEU A 14 -34.65 14.14 -4.82
CA LEU A 14 -33.88 14.06 -3.60
C LEU A 14 -32.49 14.51 -4.04
N GLY A 15 -32.18 15.78 -3.74
CA GLY A 15 -30.85 16.31 -3.91
C GLY A 15 -29.86 15.28 -3.38
N LEU A 16 -28.88 14.95 -4.22
CA LEU A 16 -27.78 14.10 -3.84
C LEU A 16 -27.16 14.72 -2.59
N ALA A 17 -27.41 14.11 -1.43
CA ALA A 17 -26.75 14.48 -0.20
C ALA A 17 -25.26 14.32 -0.47
N ALA A 18 -24.49 15.36 -0.18
CA ALA A 18 -23.07 15.34 -0.45
C ALA A 18 -22.41 14.21 0.36
N GLU A 19 -21.83 13.22 -0.34
CA GLU A 19 -21.25 12.05 0.29
C GLU A 19 -19.79 12.32 0.65
N CYS A 20 -19.41 11.96 1.89
CA CYS A 20 -18.03 12.09 2.33
C CYS A 20 -17.10 11.11 1.59
N PRO A 21 -15.85 11.52 1.29
CA PRO A 21 -14.86 10.65 0.67
C PRO A 21 -14.61 9.33 1.42
N PRO A 22 -14.10 8.28 0.72
CA PRO A 22 -13.81 6.98 1.33
C PRO A 22 -12.67 7.05 2.37
N SER A 23 -13.05 7.18 3.65
CA SER A 23 -12.24 7.15 4.91
C SER A 23 -12.83 8.13 5.93
N GLN A 24 -13.63 9.08 5.45
CA GLN A 24 -14.27 10.14 6.20
C GLN A 24 -15.74 9.82 6.50
N PHE A 25 -16.34 10.59 7.41
CA PHE A 25 -17.75 10.45 7.78
C PHE A 25 -18.37 11.82 8.06
N PRO A 26 -19.67 12.03 7.79
CA PRO A 26 -20.28 13.34 7.91
C PRO A 26 -20.41 13.78 9.36
N ASN A 27 -20.38 15.09 9.58
CA ASN A 27 -20.80 15.71 10.84
C ASN A 27 -22.34 15.70 10.98
N SER A 28 -22.87 16.26 12.07
CA SER A 28 -24.30 16.12 12.43
C SER A 28 -25.30 16.71 11.43
N ASP A 29 -24.91 17.70 10.64
CA ASP A 29 -25.71 18.32 9.60
C ASP A 29 -25.22 17.99 8.17
N SER A 30 -24.22 17.12 8.04
CA SER A 30 -23.58 16.73 6.78
C SER A 30 -22.96 17.90 6.01
N SER A 31 -22.69 19.04 6.66
CA SER A 31 -22.01 20.18 6.05
C SER A 31 -20.49 19.98 5.95
N LYS A 32 -19.93 19.08 6.77
CA LYS A 32 -18.50 18.77 6.85
C LYS A 32 -18.26 17.28 6.94
N CYS A 33 -17.07 16.86 6.55
CA CYS A 33 -16.60 15.50 6.71
C CYS A 33 -15.48 15.44 7.75
N PHE A 34 -15.61 14.52 8.70
CA PHE A 34 -14.61 14.24 9.73
C PHE A 34 -13.74 13.06 9.36
N GLU A 35 -12.46 13.15 9.69
CA GLU A 35 -11.49 12.07 9.55
C GLU A 35 -10.73 11.83 10.86
N LEU A 36 -10.72 10.58 11.33
CA LEU A 36 -9.94 10.17 12.49
C LEU A 36 -8.50 9.89 12.07
N VAL A 37 -7.54 10.67 12.60
CA VAL A 37 -6.13 10.55 12.28
C VAL A 37 -5.36 9.92 13.45
N PRO A 38 -4.96 8.63 13.34
CA PRO A 38 -4.28 7.91 14.42
C PRO A 38 -2.77 8.22 14.46
N ILE A 39 -2.37 9.50 14.32
CA ILE A 39 -1.00 9.99 14.44
C ILE A 39 -0.88 10.84 15.71
N LEU A 40 0.10 10.55 16.56
CA LEU A 40 0.31 11.32 17.79
C LEU A 40 0.97 12.66 17.49
N ALA A 41 0.30 13.76 17.77
CA ALA A 41 0.75 15.12 17.50
C ALA A 41 0.45 16.06 18.68
N THR A 42 1.21 17.14 18.81
CA THR A 42 0.81 18.27 19.67
C THR A 42 -0.41 18.97 19.07
N SER A 43 -1.12 19.80 19.84
CA SER A 43 -2.29 20.53 19.32
C SER A 43 -1.94 21.40 18.11
N ALA A 44 -0.76 22.04 18.13
CA ALA A 44 -0.29 22.89 17.02
C ALA A 44 0.14 22.06 15.79
N GLU A 45 0.79 20.92 16.01
CA GLU A 45 1.14 19.97 14.93
C GLU A 45 -0.12 19.39 14.27
N ALA A 46 -1.15 19.08 15.05
CA ALA A 46 -2.44 18.57 14.57
C ALA A 46 -3.18 19.63 13.72
N GLU A 47 -3.23 20.89 14.18
CA GLU A 47 -3.80 21.99 13.40
C GLU A 47 -3.07 22.19 12.06
N ALA A 48 -1.73 22.17 12.07
CA ALA A 48 -0.93 22.28 10.86
C ALA A 48 -1.12 21.08 9.91
N ALA A 49 -1.25 19.87 10.45
CA ALA A 49 -1.49 18.66 9.67
C ALA A 49 -2.85 18.71 8.96
N CYS A 50 -3.93 19.07 9.66
CA CYS A 50 -5.24 19.19 9.03
C CYS A 50 -5.27 20.33 7.98
N ALA A 51 -4.61 21.45 8.25
CA ALA A 51 -4.48 22.56 7.28
C ALA A 51 -3.74 22.16 6.00
N HIS A 52 -2.76 21.26 6.10
CA HIS A 52 -1.99 20.79 4.94
C HIS A 52 -2.83 20.00 3.93
N PHE A 53 -3.88 19.31 4.38
CA PHE A 53 -4.79 18.55 3.52
C PHE A 53 -6.01 19.35 3.03
N GLY A 54 -6.04 20.66 3.26
CA GLY A 54 -7.15 21.54 2.84
C GLY A 54 -8.28 21.65 3.87
N GLY A 55 -8.11 21.08 5.06
CA GLY A 55 -9.08 21.10 6.14
C GLY A 55 -8.64 21.91 7.36
N ALA A 56 -9.22 21.63 8.51
CA ALA A 56 -8.87 22.19 9.81
C ALA A 56 -9.03 21.14 10.91
N LEU A 57 -8.54 21.42 12.12
CA LEU A 57 -8.85 20.56 13.27
C LEU A 57 -10.37 20.57 13.50
N ALA A 58 -10.98 19.38 13.61
CA ALA A 58 -12.42 19.21 13.61
C ALA A 58 -13.08 20.04 14.71
N THR A 59 -14.04 20.87 14.33
CA THR A 59 -14.77 21.73 15.25
C THR A 59 -15.99 20.99 15.76
N VAL A 60 -16.04 20.71 17.07
CA VAL A 60 -17.22 20.06 17.69
C VAL A 60 -18.23 21.14 18.06
N GLU A 61 -19.20 21.36 17.17
CA GLU A 61 -20.15 22.48 17.30
C GLU A 61 -21.26 22.15 18.29
N ASN A 62 -21.81 20.94 18.24
CA ASN A 62 -22.92 20.52 19.09
C ASN A 62 -22.74 19.10 19.69
N ALA A 63 -23.73 18.64 20.46
CA ALA A 63 -23.69 17.32 21.11
C ALA A 63 -23.76 16.15 20.12
N ARG A 64 -24.41 16.33 18.96
CA ARG A 64 -24.49 15.28 17.94
C ARG A 64 -23.15 15.08 17.22
N ASP A 65 -22.41 16.15 16.94
CA ASP A 65 -21.04 16.01 16.41
C ASP A 65 -20.15 15.22 17.37
N HIS A 66 -20.30 15.50 18.66
CA HIS A 66 -19.58 14.79 19.71
C HIS A 66 -19.94 13.29 19.70
N ASP A 67 -21.23 12.95 19.67
CA ASP A 67 -21.69 11.56 19.67
C ASP A 67 -21.23 10.80 18.41
N ILE A 68 -21.27 11.44 17.24
CA ILE A 68 -20.75 10.85 15.98
C ILE A 68 -19.26 10.52 16.09
N LEU A 69 -18.46 11.46 16.62
CA LEU A 69 -17.02 11.24 16.80
C LEU A 69 -16.74 10.10 17.78
N VAL A 70 -17.49 10.05 18.89
CA VAL A 70 -17.38 8.99 19.89
C VAL A 70 -17.75 7.63 19.32
N ASP A 71 -18.83 7.53 18.55
CA ASP A 71 -19.25 6.29 17.88
C ASP A 71 -18.20 5.78 16.90
N GLN A 72 -17.59 6.69 16.13
CA GLN A 72 -16.52 6.32 15.20
C GLN A 72 -15.24 5.87 15.91
N ILE A 73 -14.87 6.53 17.02
CA ILE A 73 -13.76 6.09 17.89
C ILE A 73 -14.07 4.69 18.46
N TYR A 74 -15.32 4.43 18.85
CA TYR A 74 -15.75 3.14 19.36
C TYR A 74 -15.71 2.04 18.29
N TYR A 75 -16.32 2.29 17.14
CA TYR A 75 -16.41 1.36 16.02
C TYR A 75 -15.01 0.95 15.50
N LYS A 76 -14.09 1.92 15.41
CA LYS A 76 -12.71 1.68 14.98
C LYS A 76 -11.80 1.11 16.09
N LYS A 77 -12.34 0.82 17.28
CA LYS A 77 -11.62 0.25 18.44
C LYS A 77 -10.46 1.13 18.93
N LEU A 78 -10.65 2.45 18.92
CA LEU A 78 -9.63 3.44 19.28
C LEU A 78 -9.81 4.03 20.70
N GLN A 79 -10.62 3.41 21.56
CA GLN A 79 -11.02 3.92 22.88
C GLN A 79 -9.86 4.12 23.89
N LYS A 80 -8.64 3.65 23.56
CA LYS A 80 -7.45 3.87 24.39
C LYS A 80 -6.73 5.20 24.11
N GLY A 81 -7.11 5.90 23.05
CA GLY A 81 -6.46 7.14 22.60
C GLY A 81 -7.26 8.39 22.94
N ASN A 82 -6.57 9.52 23.07
CA ASN A 82 -7.19 10.85 23.12
C ASN A 82 -7.12 11.49 21.74
N PHE A 83 -8.08 12.36 21.41
CA PHE A 83 -8.21 12.97 20.08
C PHE A 83 -8.32 14.49 20.15
N TRP A 84 -7.33 15.24 19.67
CA TRP A 84 -7.42 16.70 19.53
C TRP A 84 -8.59 17.08 18.64
N VAL A 85 -9.37 18.04 19.12
CA VAL A 85 -10.51 18.66 18.43
C VAL A 85 -10.55 20.15 18.77
N LYS A 86 -11.24 20.95 17.97
CA LYS A 86 -11.48 22.35 18.27
C LYS A 86 -12.80 22.50 19.01
N LYS A 87 -12.78 23.22 20.14
CA LYS A 87 -13.99 23.61 20.87
C LYS A 87 -13.95 25.09 21.20
N ILE A 88 -15.01 25.82 20.85
CA ILE A 88 -15.13 27.26 21.11
C ILE A 88 -14.93 27.51 22.61
N GLY A 89 -14.02 28.43 22.95
CA GLY A 89 -13.70 28.80 24.33
C GLY A 89 -12.66 27.92 25.03
N LYS A 90 -12.13 26.87 24.37
CA LYS A 90 -11.04 26.02 24.88
C LYS A 90 -9.81 26.14 24.00
N ARG A 91 -8.61 26.10 24.59
CA ARG A 91 -7.37 26.36 23.84
C ARG A 91 -6.80 25.10 23.19
N CYS A 92 -6.75 24.00 23.94
CA CYS A 92 -6.24 22.70 23.51
C CYS A 92 -7.21 21.63 24.02
N ALA A 93 -8.30 21.46 23.26
CA ALA A 93 -9.40 20.57 23.61
C ALA A 93 -9.22 19.19 22.97
N TYR A 94 -9.59 18.13 23.70
CA TYR A 94 -9.52 16.78 23.17
C TYR A 94 -10.71 15.94 23.62
N ILE A 95 -11.10 14.95 22.81
CA ILE A 95 -12.02 13.89 23.20
C ILE A 95 -11.21 12.81 23.92
N ASP A 96 -11.58 12.54 25.16
CA ASP A 96 -11.06 11.42 25.94
C ASP A 96 -11.64 10.11 25.39
N GLY A 97 -10.83 9.25 24.76
CA GLY A 97 -11.37 8.02 24.16
C GLY A 97 -11.93 7.02 25.16
N LYS A 98 -11.57 7.13 26.45
CA LYS A 98 -12.02 6.23 27.51
C LYS A 98 -13.30 6.72 28.18
N PHE A 99 -13.38 8.02 28.44
CA PHE A 99 -14.51 8.63 29.14
C PHE A 99 -15.45 9.42 28.21
N GLN A 100 -15.12 9.46 26.93
CA GLN A 100 -15.92 9.99 25.83
C GLN A 100 -16.45 11.39 26.10
N ASN A 101 -15.60 12.26 26.66
CA ASN A 101 -15.93 13.64 26.97
C ASN A 101 -14.82 14.60 26.51
N ILE A 102 -15.20 15.85 26.22
CA ILE A 102 -14.25 16.89 25.79
C ILE A 102 -13.58 17.54 27.00
N LYS A 103 -12.27 17.35 27.12
CA LYS A 103 -11.41 17.92 28.18
C LYS A 103 -10.38 18.87 27.60
N GLU A 104 -9.65 19.57 28.46
CA GLU A 104 -8.47 20.35 28.10
C GLU A 104 -7.21 19.67 28.65
N ALA A 105 -6.12 19.76 27.90
CA ALA A 105 -4.81 19.26 28.29
C ALA A 105 -3.73 20.27 27.90
N PRO A 106 -2.52 20.17 28.48
CA PRO A 106 -1.35 20.87 27.96
C PRO A 106 -1.18 20.62 26.46
N CYS A 107 -1.01 21.70 25.69
CA CYS A 107 -0.98 21.66 24.23
C CYS A 107 0.18 20.83 23.64
N ASP A 108 1.24 20.66 24.44
CA ASP A 108 2.44 19.89 24.09
C ASP A 108 2.25 18.38 24.26
N ASN A 109 1.13 17.95 24.85
CA ASN A 109 0.78 16.54 24.90
C ASN A 109 0.60 16.00 23.49
N ARG A 110 0.95 14.72 23.29
CA ARG A 110 0.81 14.07 22.00
C ARG A 110 -0.41 13.18 22.00
N PHE A 111 -1.44 13.56 21.26
CA PHE A 111 -2.69 12.82 21.10
C PHE A 111 -2.94 12.56 19.62
N PHE A 112 -3.83 11.61 19.32
CA PHE A 112 -4.42 11.50 18.00
C PHE A 112 -5.25 12.76 17.71
N TYR A 113 -5.76 12.94 16.50
CA TYR A 113 -6.52 14.14 16.17
C TYR A 113 -7.59 13.86 15.13
N VAL A 114 -8.54 14.78 15.02
CA VAL A 114 -9.63 14.71 14.05
C VAL A 114 -9.52 15.90 13.12
N CYS A 115 -9.55 15.68 11.81
CA CYS A 115 -9.62 16.75 10.83
C CYS A 115 -11.07 16.92 10.31
N GLU A 116 -11.43 18.15 9.97
CA GLU A 116 -12.64 18.49 9.19
C GLU A 116 -12.21 19.08 7.84
N ASP A 117 -12.81 18.63 6.74
CA ASP A 117 -12.67 19.27 5.43
C ASP A 117 -13.80 20.27 5.20
N ALA A 118 -13.46 21.44 4.67
CA ALA A 118 -14.44 22.41 4.21
C ALA A 118 -14.85 22.04 2.78
N GLU A 119 -16.12 21.68 2.61
CA GLU A 119 -16.82 21.32 1.35
C GLU A 119 -16.95 19.81 1.09
N ALA A 120 -18.16 19.31 1.30
CA ALA A 120 -18.64 18.10 0.65
C ALA A 120 -18.79 18.38 -0.87
N ILE A 121 -18.30 17.46 -1.71
CA ILE A 121 -18.10 17.71 -3.15
C ILE A 121 -19.43 17.99 -3.85
N ASP A 122 -19.58 19.19 -4.44
CA ASP A 122 -20.67 19.57 -5.32
C ASP A 122 -20.52 18.87 -6.70
N PRO A 123 -21.43 17.95 -7.08
CA PRO A 123 -21.37 17.25 -8.37
C PRO A 123 -21.42 18.19 -9.59
N SER A 124 -21.88 19.43 -9.42
CA SER A 124 -22.04 20.41 -10.50
C SER A 124 -20.74 21.16 -10.88
N LYS A 125 -19.66 21.01 -10.11
CA LYS A 125 -18.33 21.57 -10.43
C LYS A 125 -17.36 20.57 -11.06
N LEU A 126 -17.80 19.35 -11.39
CA LEU A 126 -16.97 18.40 -12.13
C LEU A 126 -16.73 18.94 -13.57
N PRO A 127 -15.48 19.03 -14.05
CA PRO A 127 -15.23 19.42 -15.44
C PRO A 127 -15.90 18.43 -16.38
N THR A 128 -16.79 18.94 -17.22
CA THR A 128 -17.49 18.18 -18.25
C THR A 128 -16.47 17.56 -19.21
N PRO A 129 -16.49 16.24 -19.47
CA PRO A 129 -15.58 15.65 -20.45
C PRO A 129 -15.99 16.14 -21.85
N SER A 130 -15.15 16.99 -22.45
CA SER A 130 -15.22 17.27 -23.88
C SER A 130 -14.81 16.02 -24.67
N PRO A 131 -15.43 15.72 -25.82
CA PRO A 131 -15.23 14.45 -26.51
C PRO A 131 -13.86 14.46 -27.20
N SER A 132 -12.87 13.86 -26.54
CA SER A 132 -11.66 13.40 -27.22
C SER A 132 -11.87 11.94 -27.60
N THR A 133 -12.39 11.75 -28.81
CA THR A 133 -12.50 10.46 -29.48
C THR A 133 -11.10 9.86 -29.64
N THR A 134 -10.75 8.85 -28.85
CA THR A 134 -10.06 7.62 -29.27
C THR A 134 -10.22 6.58 -28.17
N SER A 135 -11.14 5.64 -28.37
CA SER A 135 -11.34 4.50 -27.49
C SER A 135 -10.22 3.48 -27.67
N SER A 136 -9.32 3.37 -26.71
CA SER A 136 -8.59 2.12 -26.49
C SER A 136 -8.90 1.63 -25.09
N THR A 137 -9.78 0.64 -25.00
CA THR A 137 -10.04 -0.09 -23.74
C THR A 137 -8.72 -0.73 -23.30
N PRO A 138 -8.28 -0.48 -22.04
CA PRO A 138 -7.07 -1.10 -21.54
C PRO A 138 -7.28 -2.62 -21.51
N THR A 139 -6.43 -3.35 -22.24
CA THR A 139 -6.59 -4.80 -22.47
C THR A 139 -5.33 -5.53 -22.01
N CYS A 140 -5.48 -6.72 -21.43
CA CYS A 140 -4.36 -7.57 -21.04
C CYS A 140 -3.59 -8.11 -22.26
N PRO A 141 -2.33 -8.57 -22.08
CA PRO A 141 -1.58 -9.19 -23.16
C PRO A 141 -2.30 -10.41 -23.69
N GLU A 142 -1.93 -10.79 -24.90
CA GLU A 142 -2.42 -12.03 -25.49
C GLU A 142 -2.16 -13.22 -24.56
N GLY A 143 -3.20 -14.03 -24.32
CA GLY A 143 -3.16 -15.17 -23.40
C GLY A 143 -3.37 -14.83 -21.92
N TRP A 144 -3.62 -13.57 -21.57
CA TRP A 144 -3.98 -13.14 -20.21
C TRP A 144 -5.44 -12.72 -20.11
N ASP A 145 -6.07 -12.97 -18.97
CA ASP A 145 -7.46 -12.64 -18.71
C ASP A 145 -7.58 -11.43 -17.79
N LEU A 146 -8.42 -10.45 -18.18
CA LEU A 146 -8.69 -9.23 -17.42
C LEU A 146 -9.78 -9.46 -16.38
N HIS A 147 -9.52 -9.07 -15.14
CA HIS A 147 -10.53 -8.96 -14.09
C HIS A 147 -10.15 -7.87 -13.09
N GLU A 148 -11.07 -6.91 -12.87
CA GLU A 148 -10.95 -5.84 -11.87
C GLU A 148 -9.60 -5.12 -11.88
N GLY A 149 -9.13 -4.71 -13.07
CA GLY A 149 -7.87 -3.97 -13.21
C GLY A 149 -6.60 -4.82 -13.07
N ASN A 150 -6.73 -6.15 -13.05
CA ASN A 150 -5.62 -7.10 -13.03
C ASN A 150 -5.67 -8.05 -14.22
N CYS A 151 -4.49 -8.48 -14.68
CA CYS A 151 -4.31 -9.50 -15.70
C CYS A 151 -3.85 -10.80 -15.04
N TYR A 152 -4.47 -11.91 -15.43
CA TYR A 152 -4.15 -13.25 -14.93
C TYR A 152 -3.69 -14.18 -16.03
N PHE A 153 -2.71 -15.03 -15.72
CA PHE A 153 -2.20 -16.05 -16.64
C PHE A 153 -2.17 -17.40 -15.95
N VAL A 154 -2.72 -18.42 -16.61
CA VAL A 154 -2.72 -19.80 -16.13
C VAL A 154 -1.74 -20.62 -16.96
N SER A 155 -0.74 -21.18 -16.30
CA SER A 155 0.20 -22.12 -16.92
C SER A 155 -0.30 -23.56 -16.78
N THR A 156 -0.07 -24.37 -17.82
CA THR A 156 -0.23 -25.83 -17.75
C THR A 156 0.93 -26.52 -17.03
N GLU A 157 2.03 -25.81 -16.77
CA GLU A 157 3.20 -26.33 -16.08
C GLU A 157 2.89 -26.63 -14.60
N ARG A 158 3.39 -27.77 -14.12
CA ARG A 158 3.38 -28.18 -12.71
C ARG A 158 4.81 -28.16 -12.19
N THR A 159 5.04 -27.43 -11.10
CA THR A 159 6.40 -27.16 -10.64
C THR A 159 6.42 -26.73 -9.16
N SER A 160 7.61 -26.59 -8.56
CA SER A 160 7.73 -26.09 -7.18
C SER A 160 7.38 -24.61 -7.09
N ARG A 161 6.99 -24.13 -5.90
CA ARG A 161 6.66 -22.71 -5.71
C ARG A 161 7.78 -21.77 -6.17
N PRO A 162 9.07 -21.98 -5.83
CA PRO A 162 10.13 -21.07 -6.29
C PRO A 162 10.25 -21.01 -7.81
N LYS A 163 10.05 -22.14 -8.50
CA LYS A 163 10.04 -22.18 -9.97
C LYS A 163 8.79 -21.54 -10.56
N ALA A 164 7.63 -21.74 -9.94
CA ALA A 164 6.38 -21.11 -10.32
C ALA A 164 6.48 -19.57 -10.21
N GLU A 165 7.08 -19.10 -9.13
CA GLU A 165 7.36 -17.68 -8.91
C GLU A 165 8.33 -17.12 -9.97
N ALA A 166 9.41 -17.84 -10.26
CA ALA A 166 10.34 -17.47 -11.33
C ALA A 166 9.65 -17.41 -12.71
N LEU A 167 8.72 -18.33 -13.00
CA LEU A 167 7.91 -18.32 -14.23
C LEU A 167 7.05 -17.05 -14.30
N CYS A 168 6.35 -16.68 -13.23
CA CYS A 168 5.57 -15.45 -13.22
C CYS A 168 6.44 -14.21 -13.38
N ARG A 169 7.58 -14.16 -12.69
CA ARG A 169 8.54 -13.04 -12.80
C ARG A 169 9.13 -12.89 -14.19
N SER A 170 9.36 -14.01 -14.91
CA SER A 170 9.79 -13.98 -16.32
C SER A 170 8.76 -13.34 -17.26
N LYS A 171 7.51 -13.20 -16.80
CA LYS A 171 6.40 -12.56 -17.53
C LYS A 171 5.98 -11.23 -16.92
N GLU A 172 6.87 -10.60 -16.16
CA GLU A 172 6.61 -9.30 -15.48
C GLU A 172 5.36 -9.36 -14.58
N ALA A 173 5.19 -10.48 -13.89
CA ALA A 173 4.08 -10.76 -12.98
C ALA A 173 4.61 -11.44 -11.71
N ASP A 174 3.73 -11.66 -10.74
CA ASP A 174 4.01 -12.50 -9.58
C ASP A 174 2.97 -13.62 -9.46
N LEU A 175 3.19 -14.57 -8.56
CA LEU A 175 2.17 -15.55 -8.22
C LEU A 175 0.91 -14.84 -7.73
N ALA A 176 -0.26 -15.38 -8.08
CA ALA A 176 -1.53 -14.73 -7.77
C ALA A 176 -1.75 -14.50 -6.27
N SER A 177 -2.08 -13.26 -5.93
CA SER A 177 -2.66 -12.81 -4.66
C SER A 177 -4.18 -12.76 -4.75
N ILE A 178 -4.85 -12.88 -3.60
CA ILE A 178 -6.32 -12.83 -3.50
C ILE A 178 -6.73 -11.93 -2.33
N HIS A 179 -7.61 -10.96 -2.60
CA HIS A 179 -8.06 -9.91 -1.68
C HIS A 179 -9.56 -9.89 -1.42
N SER A 180 -10.33 -10.75 -2.09
CA SER A 180 -11.78 -10.83 -1.92
C SER A 180 -12.30 -12.23 -2.23
N VAL A 181 -13.55 -12.49 -1.84
CA VAL A 181 -14.22 -13.75 -2.19
C VAL A 181 -14.52 -13.82 -3.69
N GLU A 182 -14.82 -12.68 -4.30
CA GLU A 182 -15.10 -12.53 -5.73
C GLU A 182 -13.87 -12.90 -6.57
N GLU A 183 -12.68 -12.43 -6.16
CA GLU A 183 -11.41 -12.75 -6.82
C GLU A 183 -11.03 -14.23 -6.67
N ASN A 184 -11.28 -14.82 -5.49
CA ASN A 184 -11.07 -16.26 -5.25
C ASN A 184 -11.92 -17.11 -6.19
N ASP A 185 -13.20 -16.76 -6.34
CA ASP A 185 -14.15 -17.47 -7.19
C ASP A 185 -13.88 -17.25 -8.67
N TYR A 186 -13.41 -16.06 -9.05
CA TYR A 186 -12.94 -15.78 -10.40
C TYR A 186 -11.74 -16.66 -10.76
N LEU A 187 -10.70 -16.71 -9.92
CA LEU A 187 -9.52 -17.53 -10.18
C LEU A 187 -9.85 -19.02 -10.29
N GLY A 188 -10.80 -19.53 -9.50
CA GLY A 188 -11.26 -20.92 -9.62
C GLY A 188 -11.91 -21.23 -10.97
N ARG A 189 -12.74 -20.31 -11.49
CA ARG A 189 -13.37 -20.42 -12.82
C ARG A 189 -12.34 -20.31 -13.94
N LEU A 190 -11.44 -19.33 -13.83
CA LEU A 190 -10.38 -19.10 -14.81
C LEU A 190 -9.42 -20.29 -14.88
N PHE A 191 -8.99 -20.81 -13.73
CA PHE A 191 -8.12 -21.96 -13.65
C PHE A 191 -8.75 -23.18 -14.35
N SER A 192 -10.03 -23.44 -14.08
CA SER A 192 -10.78 -24.54 -14.71
C SER A 192 -10.95 -24.35 -16.23
N SER A 193 -11.29 -23.13 -16.69
CA SER A 193 -11.50 -22.85 -18.11
C SER A 193 -10.21 -22.95 -18.94
N ARG A 194 -9.07 -22.68 -18.32
CA ARG A 194 -7.73 -22.82 -18.92
C ARG A 194 -7.13 -24.23 -18.76
N GLY A 195 -7.94 -25.21 -18.38
CA GLY A 195 -7.53 -26.63 -18.28
C GLY A 195 -6.74 -26.98 -17.02
N GLY A 196 -6.74 -26.09 -16.01
CA GLY A 196 -6.15 -26.33 -14.70
C GLY A 196 -6.84 -27.47 -13.95
N ARG A 197 -6.04 -28.26 -13.23
CA ARG A 197 -6.50 -29.41 -12.45
C ARG A 197 -5.92 -29.41 -11.04
N ASP A 198 -6.70 -29.91 -10.10
CA ASP A 198 -6.33 -30.20 -8.71
C ASP A 198 -6.03 -28.97 -7.86
N ASN A 199 -4.90 -28.28 -8.12
CA ASN A 199 -4.49 -27.10 -7.37
C ASN A 199 -3.46 -26.26 -8.11
N PHE A 200 -3.31 -25.01 -7.64
CA PHE A 200 -2.28 -24.09 -8.11
C PHE A 200 -1.61 -23.33 -6.97
N TRP A 201 -0.39 -22.85 -7.21
CA TRP A 201 0.35 -22.03 -6.27
C TRP A 201 -0.26 -20.64 -6.11
N LEU A 202 -0.43 -20.24 -4.85
CA LEU A 202 -0.72 -18.88 -4.45
C LEU A 202 0.56 -18.18 -4.01
N GLY A 203 0.61 -16.86 -4.16
CA GLY A 203 1.77 -16.05 -3.78
C GLY A 203 2.05 -16.02 -2.27
N ALA A 204 1.15 -16.50 -1.42
CA ALA A 204 1.30 -16.44 0.03
C ALA A 204 2.36 -17.42 0.55
N GLU A 205 3.29 -16.94 1.36
CA GLU A 205 4.27 -17.73 2.10
C GLU A 205 4.54 -17.18 3.50
N ARG A 206 5.06 -18.00 4.40
CA ARG A 206 5.53 -17.60 5.73
C ARG A 206 6.93 -18.14 6.00
N SER A 207 7.66 -17.48 6.89
CA SER A 207 9.01 -17.86 7.31
C SER A 207 9.05 -18.26 8.79
N ARG A 208 10.12 -18.89 9.25
CA ARG A 208 10.35 -19.13 10.68
C ARG A 208 11.19 -18.01 11.30
N VAL A 209 10.78 -17.55 12.47
CA VAL A 209 11.56 -16.67 13.35
C VAL A 209 11.68 -17.37 14.71
N GLY A 210 12.83 -17.99 14.95
CA GLY A 210 13.02 -18.93 16.06
C GLY A 210 12.10 -20.14 15.90
N ASP A 211 11.42 -20.52 16.99
CA ASP A 211 10.47 -21.64 17.00
C ASP A 211 9.07 -21.28 16.48
N LYS A 212 8.83 -20.01 16.12
CA LYS A 212 7.53 -19.51 15.67
C LYS A 212 7.52 -19.23 14.19
N TRP A 213 6.38 -19.49 13.56
CA TRP A 213 6.11 -19.02 12.20
C TRP A 213 5.74 -17.54 12.21
N THR A 214 6.15 -16.82 11.16
CA THR A 214 5.59 -15.51 10.82
C THR A 214 4.17 -15.68 10.26
N ASP A 215 3.45 -14.57 10.17
CA ASP A 215 2.25 -14.51 9.35
C ASP A 215 2.59 -14.79 7.88
N PHE A 216 1.56 -15.21 7.13
CA PHE A 216 1.66 -15.36 5.69
C PHE A 216 1.71 -13.98 5.02
N LEU A 217 2.56 -13.86 4.01
CA LEU A 217 2.77 -12.65 3.21
C LEU A 217 2.68 -13.03 1.72
N TRP A 218 2.05 -12.18 0.91
CA TRP A 218 2.02 -12.37 -0.53
C TRP A 218 3.39 -12.06 -1.16
N SER A 219 3.79 -12.83 -2.17
CA SER A 219 5.04 -12.61 -2.93
C SER A 219 5.03 -11.32 -3.75
N ASP A 220 3.85 -10.92 -4.23
CA ASP A 220 3.62 -9.59 -4.85
C ASP A 220 3.55 -8.46 -3.80
N GLY A 221 3.52 -8.85 -2.52
CA GLY A 221 3.38 -8.10 -1.26
C GLY A 221 2.35 -6.98 -1.25
N SER A 222 1.27 -7.25 -1.96
CA SER A 222 -0.05 -6.87 -1.50
C SER A 222 -0.31 -7.30 -0.05
N VAL A 223 -1.27 -6.64 0.62
CA VAL A 223 -1.62 -6.96 2.01
C VAL A 223 -2.45 -8.24 2.08
N LEU A 224 -2.20 -9.09 3.08
CA LEU A 224 -3.07 -10.22 3.39
C LEU A 224 -4.27 -9.71 4.22
N ASN A 225 -5.26 -9.17 3.52
CA ASN A 225 -6.52 -8.64 4.07
C ASN A 225 -7.71 -9.59 3.91
N PHE A 226 -7.51 -10.69 3.18
CA PHE A 226 -8.50 -11.73 2.94
C PHE A 226 -7.82 -13.09 3.06
N SER A 227 -8.56 -14.08 3.56
CA SER A 227 -8.10 -15.46 3.59
C SER A 227 -9.27 -16.42 3.45
N ASN A 228 -9.08 -17.51 2.71
CA ASN A 228 -10.13 -18.48 2.43
C ASN A 228 -9.66 -19.91 2.74
N TRP A 229 -9.11 -20.11 3.94
CA TRP A 229 -8.54 -21.38 4.37
C TRP A 229 -9.55 -22.54 4.38
N GLY A 230 -9.08 -23.73 3.97
CA GLY A 230 -9.82 -24.98 4.06
C GLY A 230 -9.89 -25.50 5.49
N LYS A 231 -10.70 -26.54 5.70
CA LYS A 231 -10.85 -27.15 7.03
C LYS A 231 -9.50 -27.70 7.51
N GLY A 232 -9.05 -27.24 8.68
CA GLY A 232 -7.76 -27.66 9.27
C GLY A 232 -6.53 -26.99 8.65
N GLN A 233 -6.72 -25.91 7.87
CA GLN A 233 -5.66 -25.12 7.28
C GLN A 233 -5.63 -23.70 7.88
N PRO A 234 -4.48 -23.00 7.86
CA PRO A 234 -3.16 -23.55 7.53
C PRO A 234 -2.71 -24.57 8.59
N ASP A 235 -1.89 -25.54 8.19
CA ASP A 235 -1.25 -26.44 9.15
C ASP A 235 -0.10 -25.72 9.87
N SER A 236 0.62 -26.41 10.77
CA SER A 236 1.71 -25.81 11.56
C SER A 236 3.11 -26.00 10.94
N TRP A 237 3.23 -26.54 9.74
CA TRP A 237 4.48 -27.11 9.20
C TRP A 237 4.85 -26.52 7.84
N ASN A 238 3.84 -26.24 7.01
CA ASN A 238 4.03 -25.90 5.62
C ASN A 238 4.09 -24.38 5.40
N PRO A 239 5.13 -23.84 4.76
CA PRO A 239 5.29 -22.39 4.62
C PRO A 239 4.53 -21.80 3.44
N CYS A 240 4.14 -22.61 2.45
CA CYS A 240 3.63 -22.13 1.17
C CYS A 240 2.14 -22.43 1.02
N VAL A 241 1.44 -21.73 0.13
CA VAL A 241 -0.02 -21.80 0.00
C VAL A 241 -0.43 -22.22 -1.41
N THR A 242 -1.44 -23.07 -1.49
CA THR A 242 -2.09 -23.50 -2.73
C THR A 242 -3.58 -23.22 -2.67
N TRP A 243 -4.21 -23.04 -3.82
CA TRP A 243 -5.66 -23.06 -3.98
C TRP A 243 -6.09 -24.43 -4.51
N SER A 244 -7.18 -24.99 -3.98
CA SER A 244 -7.68 -26.34 -4.31
C SER A 244 -8.98 -26.30 -5.13
N SER A 245 -9.03 -27.07 -6.23
CA SER A 245 -10.22 -27.16 -7.08
C SER A 245 -11.35 -28.00 -6.48
N TYR A 246 -11.06 -28.79 -5.44
CA TYR A 246 -12.05 -29.66 -4.79
C TYR A 246 -13.03 -28.86 -3.92
N ASP A 247 -12.51 -28.00 -3.05
CA ASP A 247 -13.28 -27.22 -2.09
C ASP A 247 -13.23 -25.70 -2.34
N LYS A 248 -12.44 -25.25 -3.32
CA LYS A 248 -12.24 -23.83 -3.68
C LYS A 248 -11.63 -23.00 -2.55
N LYS A 249 -10.90 -23.67 -1.66
CA LYS A 249 -10.26 -23.09 -0.47
C LYS A 249 -8.73 -23.16 -0.59
N TRP A 250 -8.07 -22.48 0.34
CA TRP A 250 -6.61 -22.45 0.44
C TRP A 250 -6.10 -23.57 1.35
N GLY A 251 -4.99 -24.18 0.97
CA GLY A 251 -4.27 -25.16 1.77
C GLY A 251 -2.80 -24.82 1.84
N SER A 252 -2.20 -24.97 3.01
CA SER A 252 -0.74 -24.90 3.14
C SER A 252 -0.09 -26.15 2.56
N ALA A 253 1.06 -25.98 1.92
CA ALA A 253 1.79 -27.02 1.19
C ALA A 253 3.30 -26.86 1.32
N TYR A 254 4.01 -27.97 1.16
CA TYR A 254 5.47 -27.98 1.12
C TYR A 254 5.94 -27.30 -0.18
N CYS A 255 6.78 -26.28 -0.05
CA CYS A 255 7.13 -25.37 -1.16
C CYS A 255 7.79 -26.06 -2.36
N GLU A 256 8.50 -27.17 -2.14
CA GLU A 256 9.13 -27.95 -3.20
C GLU A 256 8.20 -29.01 -3.82
N ASN A 257 6.91 -29.02 -3.46
CA ASN A 257 5.93 -29.87 -4.12
C ASN A 257 5.85 -29.53 -5.62
N LEU A 258 6.07 -30.51 -6.48
CA LEU A 258 6.12 -30.31 -7.94
C LEU A 258 4.74 -30.42 -8.61
N ASN A 259 3.69 -30.73 -7.87
CA ASN A 259 2.37 -31.02 -8.44
C ASN A 259 1.50 -29.77 -8.74
N PRO A 260 1.51 -28.67 -7.95
CA PRO A 260 0.63 -27.55 -8.22
C PRO A 260 0.99 -26.82 -9.52
N GLN A 261 -0.05 -26.35 -10.21
CA GLN A 261 0.10 -25.51 -11.39
C GLN A 261 0.41 -24.06 -11.04
N VAL A 262 0.73 -23.25 -12.04
CA VAL A 262 1.10 -21.84 -11.86
C VAL A 262 -0.01 -20.91 -12.32
N VAL A 263 -0.40 -19.98 -11.45
CA VAL A 263 -1.26 -18.85 -11.80
C VAL A 263 -0.54 -17.56 -11.45
N CYS A 264 -0.35 -16.70 -12.45
CA CYS A 264 0.31 -15.42 -12.31
C CYS A 264 -0.71 -14.27 -12.32
N LYS A 265 -0.41 -13.20 -11.61
CA LYS A 265 -1.18 -11.97 -11.55
C LYS A 265 -0.25 -10.78 -11.79
N ARG A 266 -0.74 -9.80 -12.56
CA ARG A 266 -0.09 -8.49 -12.74
C ARG A 266 -1.14 -7.39 -12.87
N LEU A 267 -0.79 -6.16 -12.51
CA LEU A 267 -1.68 -5.02 -12.71
C LEU A 267 -1.87 -4.72 -14.21
N LEU A 268 -3.07 -4.29 -14.57
CA LEU A 268 -3.37 -3.79 -15.91
C LEU A 268 -2.62 -2.46 -16.11
N VAL A 269 -1.65 -2.47 -17.01
CA VAL A 269 -0.95 -1.25 -17.43
C VAL A 269 -1.64 -0.73 -18.69
N PRO A 270 -2.10 0.54 -18.72
CA PRO A 270 -2.63 1.13 -19.94
C PRO A 270 -1.61 1.01 -21.07
N ARG A 271 -2.04 0.53 -22.24
CA ARG A 271 -1.19 0.47 -23.43
C ARG A 271 -0.79 1.89 -23.77
N SER A 272 0.45 2.28 -23.42
CA SER A 272 1.07 3.44 -24.06
C SER A 272 1.15 3.10 -25.53
N THR A 273 0.56 3.94 -26.37
CA THR A 273 0.61 3.83 -27.82
C THR A 273 2.05 3.97 -28.28
N VAL A 274 2.77 2.85 -28.32
CA VAL A 274 3.96 2.70 -29.15
C VAL A 274 3.43 2.40 -30.55
N THR A 275 3.57 3.39 -31.42
CA THR A 275 3.29 3.29 -32.86
C THR A 275 4.02 2.06 -33.39
N GLN A 276 3.28 1.10 -33.93
CA GLN A 276 3.84 -0.09 -34.55
C GLN A 276 4.65 0.34 -35.78
N THR A 277 5.95 0.06 -35.79
CA THR A 277 6.73 -0.07 -37.02
C THR A 277 7.37 -1.45 -37.00
N THR A 278 7.17 -2.13 -38.11
CA THR A 278 7.52 -3.50 -38.49
C THR A 278 8.92 -3.94 -38.03
N ALA A 279 8.99 -5.15 -37.46
CA ALA A 279 10.24 -5.89 -37.23
C ALA A 279 10.57 -6.78 -38.45
N PRO A 280 11.77 -7.38 -38.58
CA PRO A 280 12.98 -7.24 -37.76
C PRO A 280 14.27 -6.98 -38.58
N THR A 281 15.25 -6.31 -37.98
CA THR A 281 16.66 -6.67 -38.19
C THR A 281 17.43 -6.39 -36.91
N LEU A 282 18.24 -7.36 -36.47
CA LEU A 282 19.04 -7.30 -35.25
C LEU A 282 19.92 -6.04 -35.25
N SER A 283 19.56 -5.08 -34.39
CA SER A 283 20.47 -4.07 -33.88
C SER A 283 19.87 -3.51 -32.59
N THR A 284 20.52 -3.83 -31.48
CA THR A 284 20.23 -3.32 -30.13
C THR A 284 20.00 -1.80 -30.13
N PRO A 285 18.87 -1.28 -29.62
CA PRO A 285 18.74 0.15 -29.35
C PRO A 285 19.62 0.52 -28.15
N PRO A 286 20.32 1.67 -28.16
CA PRO A 286 21.04 2.14 -26.99
C PRO A 286 20.04 2.46 -25.87
N LEU A 287 20.35 2.02 -24.64
CA LEU A 287 19.53 2.25 -23.45
C LEU A 287 19.40 3.77 -23.17
N PRO A 288 18.28 4.22 -22.58
CA PRO A 288 18.10 5.63 -22.27
C PRO A 288 19.14 6.10 -21.24
N SER A 289 19.96 7.08 -21.64
CA SER A 289 21.01 7.74 -20.86
C SER A 289 20.48 8.69 -19.78
N GLU A 290 19.16 8.77 -19.60
CA GLU A 290 18.50 9.73 -18.71
C GLU A 290 17.45 9.08 -17.80
N CYS A 291 17.18 9.75 -16.68
CA CYS A 291 16.17 9.29 -15.72
C CYS A 291 14.75 9.49 -16.26
N LEU A 292 13.84 8.55 -15.93
CA LEU A 292 12.43 8.69 -16.29
C LEU A 292 11.81 9.94 -15.62
N PRO A 293 10.72 10.51 -16.19
CA PRO A 293 9.99 11.59 -15.55
C PRO A 293 9.62 11.28 -14.10
N GLY A 294 9.86 12.22 -13.18
CA GLY A 294 9.66 12.05 -11.74
C GLY A 294 10.81 11.36 -10.99
N TRP A 295 11.83 10.86 -11.70
CA TRP A 295 13.07 10.36 -11.10
C TRP A 295 14.14 11.45 -11.08
N GLN A 296 14.91 11.48 -10.00
CA GLN A 296 15.97 12.45 -9.77
C GLN A 296 17.32 11.79 -10.03
N HIS A 297 18.12 12.38 -10.91
CA HIS A 297 19.44 11.87 -11.25
C HIS A 297 20.50 12.25 -10.21
N PHE A 298 21.33 11.29 -9.84
CA PHE A 298 22.56 11.52 -9.09
C PHE A 298 23.60 10.46 -9.43
N SER A 299 24.75 10.90 -9.94
CA SER A 299 25.95 10.06 -10.15
C SER A 299 25.70 8.74 -10.90
N GLY A 300 25.00 8.79 -12.05
CA GLY A 300 24.71 7.60 -12.86
C GLY A 300 23.57 6.74 -12.33
N ASN A 301 22.87 7.19 -11.28
CA ASN A 301 21.71 6.52 -10.72
C ASN A 301 20.49 7.45 -10.75
N CYS A 302 19.32 6.85 -10.77
CA CYS A 302 18.03 7.53 -10.69
C CYS A 302 17.34 7.17 -9.38
N TYR A 303 16.77 8.16 -8.71
CA TYR A 303 16.08 7.99 -7.43
C TYR A 303 14.64 8.46 -7.53
N PHE A 304 13.73 7.73 -6.89
CA PHE A 304 12.31 8.06 -6.87
C PHE A 304 11.78 8.03 -5.44
N LEU A 305 11.07 9.08 -5.07
CA LEU A 305 10.41 9.15 -3.77
C LEU A 305 9.00 8.60 -3.86
N ASN A 306 8.77 7.48 -3.19
CA ASN A 306 7.44 6.98 -2.94
C ASN A 306 6.88 7.66 -1.68
N HIS A 307 5.94 8.58 -1.88
CA HIS A 307 5.27 9.31 -0.81
C HIS A 307 4.27 8.43 -0.03
N ARG A 308 3.92 7.25 -0.54
CA ARG A 308 2.98 6.35 0.14
C ARG A 308 3.65 5.74 1.36
N GLU A 309 2.99 5.89 2.49
CA GLU A 309 3.38 5.19 3.70
C GLU A 309 2.97 3.73 3.60
N VAL A 310 3.95 2.87 3.35
CA VAL A 310 3.75 1.43 3.22
C VAL A 310 4.75 0.70 4.11
N LYS A 311 4.49 -0.58 4.38
CA LYS A 311 5.45 -1.42 5.09
C LYS A 311 6.72 -1.56 4.25
N TRP A 312 7.87 -1.78 4.88
CA TRP A 312 9.16 -1.83 4.18
C TRP A 312 9.17 -2.83 3.01
N MET A 313 8.54 -3.99 3.16
CA MET A 313 8.45 -4.98 2.07
C MET A 313 7.62 -4.47 0.88
N ALA A 314 6.48 -3.82 1.16
CA ALA A 314 5.67 -3.20 0.11
C ALA A 314 6.39 -2.02 -0.55
N ALA A 315 7.27 -1.32 0.17
CA ALA A 315 8.14 -0.30 -0.38
C ALA A 315 9.20 -0.89 -1.33
N GLU A 316 9.84 -2.01 -0.96
CA GLU A 316 10.77 -2.74 -1.83
C GLU A 316 10.08 -3.19 -3.13
N GLN A 317 8.86 -3.71 -3.05
CA GLN A 317 8.09 -4.09 -4.23
C GLN A 317 7.69 -2.89 -5.08
N PHE A 318 7.31 -1.78 -4.46
CA PHE A 318 7.04 -0.54 -5.18
C PHE A 318 8.25 -0.11 -6.02
N CYS A 319 9.47 -0.28 -5.49
CA CYS A 319 10.71 0.02 -6.20
C CYS A 319 11.02 -1.01 -7.29
N ARG A 320 10.85 -2.31 -7.01
CA ARG A 320 11.04 -3.41 -7.98
C ARG A 320 10.13 -3.29 -9.20
N ALA A 321 8.87 -2.93 -8.98
CA ALA A 321 7.89 -2.67 -10.03
C ALA A 321 8.28 -1.51 -10.97
N ARG A 322 9.33 -0.75 -10.64
CA ARG A 322 9.87 0.34 -11.47
C ARG A 322 11.32 0.12 -11.88
N ASN A 323 11.73 -1.15 -11.95
CA ASN A 323 13.09 -1.59 -12.33
C ASN A 323 14.18 -0.99 -11.42
N GLY A 324 13.89 -0.88 -10.13
CA GLY A 324 14.84 -0.46 -9.11
C GLY A 324 14.66 -1.27 -7.82
N HIS A 325 15.33 -0.83 -6.77
CA HIS A 325 15.21 -1.38 -5.43
C HIS A 325 15.07 -0.24 -4.44
N LEU A 326 14.73 -0.53 -3.18
CA LEU A 326 14.95 0.46 -2.13
C LEU A 326 16.41 0.91 -2.15
N ALA A 327 16.62 2.21 -1.91
CA ALA A 327 17.91 2.83 -2.17
C ALA A 327 19.03 2.22 -1.32
N SER A 328 20.06 1.72 -2.00
CA SER A 328 21.41 1.56 -1.46
C SER A 328 22.14 2.90 -1.44
N ILE A 329 23.01 3.11 -0.44
CA ILE A 329 23.76 4.36 -0.27
C ILE A 329 25.24 4.04 -0.06
N HIS A 330 26.11 4.50 -0.96
CA HIS A 330 27.53 4.18 -1.03
C HIS A 330 28.47 5.36 -0.75
N SER A 331 27.92 6.54 -0.44
CA SER A 331 28.75 7.70 -0.10
C SER A 331 28.02 8.73 0.75
N SER A 332 28.79 9.57 1.45
CA SER A 332 28.22 10.71 2.19
C SER A 332 27.52 11.72 1.27
N ALA A 333 27.96 11.84 0.01
CA ALA A 333 27.34 12.71 -0.98
C ALA A 333 25.98 12.18 -1.45
N GLU A 334 25.89 10.87 -1.69
CA GLU A 334 24.63 10.18 -2.01
C GLU A 334 23.66 10.24 -0.82
N ASN A 335 24.15 10.04 0.40
CA ASN A 335 23.35 10.18 1.61
C ASN A 335 22.71 11.57 1.74
N ARG A 336 23.50 12.63 1.56
CA ARG A 336 22.99 14.02 1.54
C ARG A 336 22.05 14.28 0.36
N PHE A 337 22.25 13.61 -0.78
CA PHE A 337 21.32 13.71 -1.90
C PHE A 337 19.96 13.12 -1.55
N VAL A 338 19.91 11.92 -0.95
CA VAL A 338 18.67 11.32 -0.42
C VAL A 338 18.02 12.24 0.62
N GLN A 339 18.80 12.85 1.53
CA GLN A 339 18.26 13.84 2.47
C GLN A 339 17.55 15.01 1.77
N ARG A 340 18.13 15.55 0.70
CA ARG A 340 17.55 16.66 -0.07
C ARG A 340 16.26 16.27 -0.78
N ILE A 341 16.17 15.03 -1.28
CA ILE A 341 14.92 14.49 -1.84
C ILE A 341 13.81 14.56 -0.79
N LEU A 342 14.11 14.09 0.43
CA LEU A 342 13.14 14.00 1.52
C LEU A 342 12.75 15.39 2.06
N GLN A 343 13.74 16.28 2.26
CA GLN A 343 13.49 17.65 2.70
C GLN A 343 12.65 18.45 1.70
N LYS A 344 12.93 18.33 0.39
CA LYS A 344 12.13 19.00 -0.65
C LYS A 344 10.68 18.52 -0.66
N ALA A 345 10.46 17.26 -0.31
CA ALA A 345 9.13 16.66 -0.19
C ALA A 345 8.48 16.89 1.19
N GLY A 346 9.14 17.60 2.11
CA GLY A 346 8.62 17.86 3.45
C GLY A 346 8.57 16.62 4.35
N ILE A 347 9.35 15.58 4.06
CA ILE A 347 9.39 14.34 4.84
C ILE A 347 10.45 14.47 5.94
N TRP A 348 9.99 14.55 7.18
CA TRP A 348 10.84 14.73 8.37
C TRP A 348 10.91 13.48 9.26
N HIS A 349 9.99 12.54 9.09
CA HIS A 349 9.96 11.27 9.79
C HIS A 349 10.81 10.20 9.08
N PHE A 350 11.00 9.06 9.74
CA PHE A 350 11.82 7.97 9.19
C PHE A 350 11.28 7.51 7.83
N THR A 351 12.17 7.09 6.94
CA THR A 351 11.90 6.70 5.56
C THR A 351 12.60 5.38 5.25
N TRP A 352 11.97 4.48 4.51
CA TRP A 352 12.60 3.21 4.13
C TRP A 352 13.71 3.38 3.09
N ILE A 353 14.81 2.68 3.36
CA ILE A 353 15.95 2.45 2.45
C ILE A 353 16.29 0.96 2.44
N GLY A 354 17.12 0.52 1.48
CA GLY A 354 17.23 -0.91 1.13
C GLY A 354 18.07 -1.76 2.07
N GLY A 355 18.46 -1.23 3.23
CA GLY A 355 19.37 -1.92 4.13
C GLY A 355 18.65 -2.96 4.96
N VAL A 356 19.26 -4.13 5.10
CA VAL A 356 18.77 -5.21 5.98
C VAL A 356 19.94 -5.93 6.65
N ARG A 357 19.77 -6.28 7.92
CA ARG A 357 20.67 -7.17 8.65
C ARG A 357 19.89 -8.39 9.12
N ASN A 358 20.29 -9.55 8.64
CA ASN A 358 19.70 -10.83 9.04
C ASN A 358 20.39 -11.37 10.30
N SER A 359 19.66 -12.10 11.14
CA SER A 359 20.20 -12.75 12.35
C SER A 359 21.19 -13.86 12.00
N THR A 360 21.03 -14.52 10.85
CA THR A 360 21.88 -15.65 10.44
C THR A 360 23.28 -15.22 9.97
N THR A 361 23.37 -14.09 9.26
CA THR A 361 24.63 -13.62 8.66
C THR A 361 25.34 -12.59 9.51
N GLU A 362 24.64 -11.98 10.48
CA GLU A 362 25.09 -10.88 11.34
C GLU A 362 25.74 -9.69 10.59
N LYS A 363 25.52 -9.60 9.29
CA LYS A 363 26.06 -8.58 8.39
C LYS A 363 24.93 -7.80 7.75
N PHE A 364 25.14 -6.50 7.62
CA PHE A 364 24.27 -5.62 6.82
C PHE A 364 24.51 -5.88 5.34
N ARG A 365 23.43 -5.80 4.56
CA ARG A 365 23.44 -5.89 3.09
C ARG A 365 22.34 -4.99 2.50
N TRP A 366 22.51 -4.62 1.24
CA TRP A 366 21.47 -3.93 0.47
C TRP A 366 20.58 -4.92 -0.28
N THR A 367 19.30 -4.56 -0.50
CA THR A 367 18.34 -5.40 -1.25
C THR A 367 18.61 -5.50 -2.74
N ASP A 368 19.39 -4.57 -3.29
CA ASP A 368 19.83 -4.57 -4.69
C ASP A 368 21.08 -5.43 -4.94
N GLY A 369 21.66 -6.01 -3.89
CA GLY A 369 22.85 -6.85 -3.97
C GLY A 369 24.18 -6.09 -4.07
N SER A 370 24.16 -4.76 -3.97
CA SER A 370 25.39 -3.95 -3.92
C SER A 370 26.16 -4.12 -2.61
N GLU A 371 27.45 -3.80 -2.63
CA GLU A 371 28.34 -3.92 -1.48
C GLU A 371 27.95 -2.97 -0.33
N TRP A 372 28.14 -3.42 0.91
CA TRP A 372 27.97 -2.58 2.10
C TRP A 372 29.27 -1.83 2.42
N ASP A 373 29.58 -0.83 1.62
CA ASP A 373 30.85 -0.07 1.64
C ASP A 373 30.77 1.29 2.37
N PHE A 374 29.55 1.74 2.68
CA PHE A 374 29.30 2.99 3.39
C PHE A 374 28.25 2.82 4.49
N SER A 375 28.36 3.62 5.55
CA SER A 375 27.43 3.60 6.67
C SER A 375 27.32 4.96 7.33
N ASN A 376 26.10 5.35 7.71
CA ASN A 376 25.85 6.62 8.39
C ASN A 376 24.91 6.48 9.59
N TRP A 377 25.27 5.61 10.53
CA TRP A 377 24.44 5.28 11.70
C TRP A 377 24.26 6.43 12.68
N ILE A 378 23.08 6.53 13.29
CA ILE A 378 22.81 7.53 14.36
C ILE A 378 23.67 7.32 15.61
N ASN A 379 24.08 6.07 15.89
CA ASN A 379 25.02 5.72 16.95
C ASN A 379 25.56 4.30 16.77
N SER A 380 26.62 3.95 17.49
CA SER A 380 27.26 2.63 17.42
C SER A 380 26.36 1.46 17.85
N LYS A 381 25.30 1.71 18.65
CA LYS A 381 24.36 0.66 19.10
C LYS A 381 23.57 0.03 17.94
N GLN A 382 23.49 0.70 16.78
CA GLN A 382 22.78 0.16 15.61
C GLN A 382 23.49 -1.07 15.03
N LEU A 383 24.82 -1.15 15.16
CA LEU A 383 25.63 -2.23 14.57
C LEU A 383 25.29 -3.62 15.09
N GLN A 384 24.72 -3.70 16.30
CA GLN A 384 24.35 -4.96 16.94
C GLN A 384 22.91 -5.37 16.65
N ARG A 385 22.10 -4.49 16.03
CA ARG A 385 20.67 -4.74 15.80
C ARG A 385 20.43 -5.55 14.52
N VAL A 386 19.40 -6.38 14.56
CA VAL A 386 18.92 -7.18 13.43
C VAL A 386 17.61 -6.56 12.95
N GLY A 387 17.44 -6.42 11.65
CA GLY A 387 16.24 -5.81 11.08
C GLY A 387 16.50 -5.00 9.82
N ILE A 388 15.50 -4.23 9.45
CA ILE A 388 15.54 -3.31 8.32
C ILE A 388 16.13 -1.96 8.74
N VAL A 389 16.72 -1.27 7.78
CA VAL A 389 17.34 0.04 7.98
C VAL A 389 16.37 1.14 7.54
N GLU A 390 16.20 2.13 8.41
CA GLU A 390 15.46 3.35 8.10
C GLU A 390 16.40 4.56 8.04
N TYR A 391 16.04 5.50 7.17
CA TYR A 391 16.70 6.79 7.03
C TYR A 391 16.00 7.82 7.93
N LEU A 392 16.76 8.61 8.67
CA LEU A 392 16.29 9.68 9.53
C LEU A 392 16.62 11.05 8.91
N PRO A 393 15.64 11.74 8.27
CA PRO A 393 15.89 12.97 7.52
C PRO A 393 16.45 14.12 8.35
N ALA A 394 15.94 14.30 9.56
CA ALA A 394 16.36 15.38 10.47
C ALA A 394 17.83 15.27 10.87
N ALA A 395 18.30 14.05 11.15
CA ALA A 395 19.67 13.79 11.58
C ALA A 395 20.61 13.43 10.41
N SER A 396 20.08 13.28 9.19
CA SER A 396 20.79 12.73 8.03
C SER A 396 21.45 11.36 8.28
N THR A 397 20.98 10.57 9.24
CA THR A 397 21.59 9.30 9.69
C THR A 397 20.63 8.13 9.53
N TRP A 398 21.09 6.92 9.82
CA TRP A 398 20.29 5.69 9.74
C TRP A 398 20.11 5.03 11.10
N SER A 399 19.01 4.31 11.26
CA SER A 399 18.73 3.49 12.44
C SER A 399 18.19 2.11 12.04
N VAL A 400 18.33 1.18 12.99
CA VAL A 400 17.61 -0.10 13.00
C VAL A 400 16.66 -0.04 14.20
N PRO A 401 15.34 0.07 14.00
CA PRO A 401 14.39 0.20 15.11
C PRO A 401 14.35 -1.04 16.01
N ILE A 402 13.92 -0.84 17.26
CA ILE A 402 13.79 -1.90 18.27
C ILE A 402 12.40 -2.60 18.20
N LEU A 403 11.41 -1.97 17.55
CA LEU A 403 10.01 -2.41 17.56
C LEU A 403 9.62 -3.20 16.32
N ASN A 404 8.49 -3.93 16.40
CA ASN A 404 7.95 -4.83 15.38
C ASN A 404 7.56 -4.11 14.07
N LEU A 405 8.52 -3.87 13.17
CA LEU A 405 8.32 -3.14 11.91
C LEU A 405 7.65 -3.93 10.77
N GLY A 406 7.25 -5.17 11.01
CA GLY A 406 6.32 -5.85 10.10
C GLY A 406 5.00 -5.08 9.94
N GLU A 407 4.71 -4.11 10.82
CA GLU A 407 3.47 -3.33 10.82
C GLU A 407 3.63 -1.84 10.51
N SER A 408 4.79 -1.24 10.77
CA SER A 408 5.02 0.20 10.57
C SER A 408 5.01 0.56 9.09
N LYS A 409 4.40 1.69 8.77
CA LYS A 409 4.32 2.25 7.42
C LYS A 409 5.13 3.54 7.35
N SER A 410 5.80 3.76 6.22
CA SER A 410 6.60 4.96 6.00
C SER A 410 6.89 5.13 4.50
N PRO A 411 7.16 6.36 4.03
CA PRO A 411 7.62 6.65 2.68
C PRO A 411 8.91 5.88 2.37
N SER A 412 9.27 5.83 1.10
CA SER A 412 10.44 5.07 0.66
C SER A 412 11.17 5.74 -0.48
N VAL A 413 12.49 5.56 -0.53
CA VAL A 413 13.31 6.02 -1.65
C VAL A 413 13.73 4.81 -2.48
N CYS A 414 13.35 4.81 -3.75
CA CYS A 414 13.82 3.85 -4.73
C CYS A 414 15.08 4.33 -5.41
N LYS A 415 15.93 3.41 -5.83
CA LYS A 415 17.12 3.64 -6.64
C LYS A 415 17.17 2.65 -7.80
N ARG A 416 17.62 3.11 -8.95
CA ARG A 416 18.01 2.25 -10.08
C ARG A 416 19.27 2.82 -10.74
N THR A 417 20.12 1.94 -11.25
CA THR A 417 21.35 2.34 -11.94
C THR A 417 21.10 2.50 -13.43
N LEU A 418 21.57 3.60 -14.01
CA LEU A 418 21.61 3.76 -15.47
C LEU A 418 22.71 2.82 -15.97
N ARG A 419 22.36 1.83 -16.79
CA ARG A 419 23.35 0.99 -17.46
C ARG A 419 23.99 1.83 -18.57
N GLY A 420 25.28 2.15 -18.40
CA GLY A 420 26.10 2.83 -19.40
C GLY A 420 26.41 1.95 -20.60
#